data_AF-W2I520-F1
#
_entry.id   AF-W2I520-F1
#
_cell.length_a   1.000
_cell.length_b   1.000
_cell.length_c   1.000
_cell.angle_alpha   90.00
_cell.angle_beta   90.00
_cell.angle_gamma   90.00
#
_symmetry.space_group_name_H-M   'P 1'
#
loop_
_entity.id
_entity.type
_entity.pdbx_description
1 polymer ?
#
loop_
_entity_poly.entity_id
_entity_poly.type
_entity_poly.pdbx_seq_one_letter_code
_entity_poly.pdbx_strand_id
1 'polypeptide(L)'
;MDHLLGSIQTDLKHTVLFVCEEVVDFRPQQQEAPLEDAANGIAVAEELPLLKGLEGDYQFRSRLSEGDSIPRCDATLLKIPVSKHDIEKEKHAAKKAIKKKIKKIKKSSGETSKPSAEFYVLSPEELKMHLPSIPFEDTKAAAEFISTKPLPDGETRSAEQLLLAIDCEMCRTTKGVELTRVTLVDASEKVLLDEYVRPKNPIVDYCTQYSGITCEIMEATTMRLADIQEKFLALVPAETILVGHSIENDLQALRMLHRRVIDTVCMYPHPKGPPFRSALRFLASQYLNRAIQTGTDGHCSVEDAIATLQLAQLKIKHGPTFPSIEHEYKQKKVVNEMARAKKSVLIVDSQRACRSLSGGVACIIPHEDPSEVVQTVVHQLTTGFPPHLTWARVRGVKRSEIVAYMQKIKSNLPEHSCLVTVLSGDTNELRALHKRRTARTDPRSSLMWDKKQQEELNATALAAQTGVVHICLQ
;
A
#
# COMPACT_ATOMS: atom_id res chain seq x y z
N MET A 1 2.08 -32.84 -0.49
CA MET A 1 3.02 -31.99 -1.25
C MET A 1 3.78 -31.02 -0.35
N ASP A 2 3.17 -30.39 0.65
CA ASP A 2 3.92 -29.49 1.58
C ASP A 2 5.09 -30.17 2.32
N HIS A 3 4.97 -31.47 2.61
CA HIS A 3 6.05 -32.29 3.18
C HIS A 3 7.19 -32.61 2.19
N LEU A 4 7.02 -32.41 0.89
CA LEU A 4 8.07 -32.57 -0.13
C LEU A 4 8.91 -31.31 -0.33
N LEU A 5 8.36 -30.12 0.01
CA LEU A 5 9.06 -28.83 -0.13
C LEU A 5 9.97 -28.51 1.08
N GLY A 6 9.73 -29.15 2.23
CA GLY A 6 10.49 -28.92 3.47
C GLY A 6 11.95 -29.38 3.44
N SER A 7 12.41 -30.01 2.35
CA SER A 7 13.75 -30.59 2.22
C SER A 7 14.40 -30.35 0.86
N ILE A 8 13.95 -29.37 0.07
CA ILE A 8 14.68 -29.00 -1.15
C ILE A 8 15.84 -28.10 -0.75
N GLN A 9 17.01 -28.70 -0.50
CA GLN A 9 18.26 -27.96 -0.47
C GLN A 9 18.54 -27.50 -1.91
N THR A 10 18.50 -26.19 -2.10
CA THR A 10 18.88 -25.55 -3.36
C THR A 10 20.07 -24.64 -3.12
N ASP A 11 21.01 -24.67 -4.05
CA ASP A 11 22.17 -23.80 -4.13
C ASP A 11 21.89 -22.53 -4.95
N LEU A 12 20.66 -22.33 -5.42
CA LEU A 12 20.26 -21.17 -6.22
C LEU A 12 20.49 -19.86 -5.46
N LYS A 13 21.27 -18.98 -6.08
CA LYS A 13 21.62 -17.65 -5.55
C LYS A 13 20.80 -16.55 -6.20
N HIS A 14 20.53 -16.68 -7.50
CA HIS A 14 19.88 -15.64 -8.31
C HIS A 14 18.67 -16.21 -9.06
N THR A 15 17.58 -15.45 -9.10
CA THR A 15 16.39 -15.79 -9.88
C THR A 15 15.97 -14.62 -10.74
N VAL A 16 15.77 -14.86 -12.04
CA VAL A 16 15.14 -13.92 -12.96
C VAL A 16 13.74 -14.43 -13.29
N LEU A 17 12.73 -13.65 -12.91
CA LEU A 17 11.33 -13.83 -13.31
C LEU A 17 11.06 -12.94 -14.52
N PHE A 18 11.04 -13.54 -15.72
CA PHE A 18 10.80 -12.84 -16.97
C PHE A 18 9.36 -13.08 -17.44
N VAL A 19 8.50 -12.07 -17.32
CA VAL A 19 7.08 -12.18 -17.64
C VAL A 19 6.79 -11.52 -18.98
N CYS A 20 6.26 -12.28 -19.93
CA CYS A 20 5.86 -11.82 -21.25
C CYS A 20 4.33 -11.86 -21.33
N GLU A 21 3.68 -10.71 -21.21
CA GLU A 21 2.22 -10.59 -21.34
C GLU A 21 1.85 -10.16 -22.76
N GLU A 22 0.61 -10.41 -23.20
CA GLU A 22 0.08 -9.91 -24.47
C GLU A 22 0.95 -10.33 -25.67
N VAL A 23 1.43 -11.59 -25.66
CA VAL A 23 2.25 -12.15 -26.75
C VAL A 23 1.43 -12.21 -28.04
N VAL A 24 1.92 -11.58 -29.11
CA VAL A 24 1.12 -11.26 -30.31
C VAL A 24 0.71 -12.50 -31.10
N ASP A 25 1.64 -13.43 -31.28
CA ASP A 25 1.49 -14.71 -32.00
C ASP A 25 1.38 -15.88 -31.00
N PHE A 26 0.80 -15.64 -29.83
CA PHE A 26 0.73 -16.65 -28.77
C PHE A 26 -0.08 -17.89 -29.17
N ARG A 27 -1.16 -17.69 -29.93
CA ARG A 27 -2.02 -18.76 -30.45
C ARG A 27 -1.90 -18.84 -31.97
N PRO A 28 -1.97 -20.04 -32.57
CA PRO A 28 -2.14 -20.19 -34.00
C PRO A 28 -3.42 -19.45 -34.45
N GLN A 29 -3.38 -18.77 -35.60
CA GLN A 29 -4.60 -18.27 -36.22
C GLN A 29 -5.49 -19.48 -36.55
N GLN A 30 -6.69 -19.54 -35.95
CA GLN A 30 -7.64 -20.62 -36.18
C GLN A 30 -8.01 -20.68 -37.66
N GLN A 31 -7.67 -21.78 -38.36
CA GLN A 31 -8.54 -22.28 -39.42
C GLN A 31 -9.78 -22.84 -38.74
N GLU A 32 -10.96 -22.42 -39.18
CA GLU A 32 -12.26 -22.84 -38.64
C GLU A 32 -12.35 -24.37 -38.55
N ALA A 33 -12.41 -24.90 -37.33
CA ALA A 33 -12.76 -26.29 -37.07
C ALA A 33 -14.07 -26.35 -36.24
N PRO A 34 -14.94 -27.36 -36.45
CA PRO A 34 -16.30 -27.38 -35.90
C PRO A 34 -16.35 -27.53 -34.37
N LEU A 35 -17.36 -26.89 -33.78
CA LEU A 35 -17.60 -26.65 -32.35
C LEU A 35 -18.10 -27.87 -31.54
N GLU A 36 -17.57 -29.09 -31.71
CA GLU A 36 -18.18 -30.26 -31.03
C GLU A 36 -17.41 -30.89 -29.84
N ASP A 37 -16.14 -30.56 -29.55
CA ASP A 37 -15.38 -31.27 -28.49
C ASP A 37 -14.92 -30.43 -27.27
N ALA A 38 -15.60 -29.32 -26.96
CA ALA A 38 -15.22 -28.41 -25.86
C ALA A 38 -15.64 -28.86 -24.44
N ALA A 39 -15.91 -30.15 -24.20
CA ALA A 39 -16.48 -30.61 -22.94
C ALA A 39 -15.46 -30.93 -21.82
N ASN A 40 -14.16 -31.08 -22.13
CA ASN A 40 -13.19 -31.60 -21.16
C ASN A 40 -12.02 -30.67 -20.77
N GLY A 41 -11.98 -29.41 -21.20
CA GLY A 41 -11.02 -28.40 -20.70
C GLY A 41 -9.51 -28.68 -20.91
N ILE A 42 -9.15 -29.88 -21.39
CA ILE A 42 -7.78 -30.35 -21.63
C ILE A 42 -7.36 -30.04 -23.09
N ALA A 43 -8.31 -30.09 -24.04
CA ALA A 43 -8.03 -29.99 -25.47
C ALA A 43 -7.38 -28.65 -25.91
N VAL A 44 -7.78 -27.52 -25.32
CA VAL A 44 -7.25 -26.18 -25.73
C VAL A 44 -5.82 -25.96 -25.23
N ALA A 45 -5.41 -26.63 -24.14
CA ALA A 45 -4.04 -26.55 -23.65
C ALA A 45 -3.07 -27.36 -24.54
N GLU A 46 -3.50 -28.49 -25.10
CA GLU A 46 -2.60 -29.37 -25.88
C GLU A 46 -2.12 -28.74 -27.19
N GLU A 47 -2.89 -27.83 -27.80
CA GLU A 47 -2.56 -27.19 -29.09
C GLU A 47 -1.54 -26.05 -29.01
N LEU A 48 -1.21 -25.55 -27.82
CA LEU A 48 -0.34 -24.38 -27.71
C LEU A 48 1.12 -24.79 -27.92
N PRO A 49 1.84 -24.31 -28.96
CA PRO A 49 3.18 -24.79 -29.23
C PRO A 49 4.16 -24.36 -28.12
N LEU A 50 5.13 -25.22 -27.79
CA LEU A 50 6.26 -24.86 -26.94
C LEU A 50 7.26 -23.98 -27.72
N LEU A 51 8.19 -23.33 -27.03
CA LEU A 51 9.22 -22.51 -27.67
C LEU A 51 10.29 -23.39 -28.30
N LYS A 52 10.57 -23.16 -29.59
CA LYS A 52 11.64 -23.85 -30.33
C LYS A 52 12.99 -23.20 -30.03
N GLY A 53 14.09 -23.95 -30.10
CA GLY A 53 15.45 -23.43 -29.91
C GLY A 53 15.89 -23.24 -28.45
N LEU A 54 15.22 -23.92 -27.51
CA LEU A 54 15.52 -23.94 -26.07
C LEU A 54 15.65 -25.40 -25.58
N GLU A 55 16.43 -26.19 -26.32
CA GLU A 55 16.66 -27.60 -26.01
C GLU A 55 17.45 -27.74 -24.69
N GLY A 56 17.00 -28.63 -23.80
CA GLY A 56 17.59 -28.85 -22.47
C GLY A 56 16.94 -28.07 -21.32
N ASP A 57 16.05 -27.12 -21.60
CA ASP A 57 15.30 -26.39 -20.57
C ASP A 57 13.92 -27.04 -20.29
N TYR A 58 13.38 -26.82 -19.08
CA TYR A 58 12.05 -27.32 -18.73
C TYR A 58 10.98 -26.40 -19.31
N GLN A 59 10.04 -26.96 -20.05
CA GLN A 59 8.89 -26.23 -20.60
C GLN A 59 7.62 -27.01 -20.33
N PHE A 60 6.61 -26.33 -19.79
CA PHE A 60 5.30 -26.92 -19.59
C PHE A 60 4.21 -25.88 -19.73
N ARG A 61 3.01 -26.37 -20.03
CA ARG A 61 1.81 -25.55 -20.12
C ARG A 61 1.20 -25.44 -18.74
N SER A 62 0.73 -24.25 -18.41
CA SER A 62 0.19 -23.98 -17.08
C SER A 62 -1.06 -23.13 -17.17
N ARG A 63 -2.00 -23.39 -16.27
CA ARG A 63 -3.17 -22.52 -16.06
C ARG A 63 -2.78 -21.43 -15.07
N LEU A 64 -2.74 -20.18 -15.55
CA LEU A 64 -2.24 -19.01 -14.81
C LEU A 64 -3.26 -18.42 -13.82
N SER A 65 -4.55 -18.72 -13.99
CA SER A 65 -5.61 -18.37 -13.04
C SER A 65 -6.82 -19.30 -13.14
N GLU A 66 -7.65 -19.31 -12.10
CA GLU A 66 -8.83 -20.16 -11.97
C GLU A 66 -10.13 -19.43 -12.32
N GLY A 67 -11.17 -20.22 -12.61
CA GLY A 67 -12.51 -19.72 -12.92
C GLY A 67 -12.51 -18.85 -14.17
N ASP A 68 -13.02 -17.63 -14.06
CA ASP A 68 -13.03 -16.60 -15.11
C ASP A 68 -12.05 -15.45 -14.81
N SER A 69 -11.18 -15.60 -13.80
CA SER A 69 -10.26 -14.53 -13.37
C SER A 69 -9.24 -14.21 -14.46
N ILE A 70 -8.98 -12.92 -14.68
CA ILE A 70 -7.90 -12.46 -15.56
C ILE A 70 -6.55 -12.82 -14.91
N PRO A 71 -5.63 -13.50 -15.61
CA PRO A 71 -4.30 -13.82 -15.09
C PRO A 71 -3.56 -12.58 -14.61
N ARG A 72 -2.98 -12.67 -13.42
CA ARG A 72 -2.13 -11.62 -12.83
C ARG A 72 -0.85 -12.23 -12.33
N CYS A 73 0.14 -12.36 -13.22
CA CYS A 73 1.42 -13.01 -12.92
C CYS A 73 2.13 -12.35 -11.73
N ASP A 74 2.01 -11.05 -11.56
CA ASP A 74 2.55 -10.32 -10.41
C ASP A 74 1.89 -10.75 -9.08
N ALA A 75 0.57 -10.92 -9.08
CA ALA A 75 -0.16 -11.39 -7.92
C ALA A 75 0.14 -12.87 -7.59
N THR A 76 0.41 -13.69 -8.61
CA THR A 76 0.72 -15.12 -8.43
C THR A 76 2.16 -15.35 -8.00
N LEU A 77 3.13 -14.66 -8.62
CA LEU A 77 4.56 -14.93 -8.43
C LEU A 77 5.19 -14.10 -7.30
N LEU A 78 4.64 -12.93 -6.98
CA LEU A 78 5.21 -12.04 -5.97
C LEU A 78 4.42 -11.99 -4.65
N LYS A 79 3.33 -12.76 -4.52
CA LYS A 79 2.60 -12.91 -3.27
C LYS A 79 2.82 -14.28 -2.66
N ILE A 80 3.05 -14.30 -1.36
CA ILE A 80 3.22 -15.52 -0.59
C ILE A 80 1.85 -15.91 -0.02
N PRO A 81 1.31 -17.09 -0.39
CA PRO A 81 0.10 -17.60 0.25
C PRO A 81 0.41 -17.87 1.73
N VAL A 82 -0.42 -17.32 2.62
CA VAL A 82 -0.27 -17.51 4.08
C VAL A 82 -1.18 -18.65 4.50
N SER A 83 -0.65 -19.62 5.25
CA SER A 83 -1.46 -20.75 5.73
C SER A 83 -2.55 -20.28 6.69
N LYS A 84 -3.69 -20.98 6.71
CA LYS A 84 -4.77 -20.71 7.68
C LYS A 84 -4.26 -20.81 9.12
N HIS A 85 -3.36 -21.74 9.40
CA HIS A 85 -2.76 -21.95 10.71
C HIS A 85 -1.94 -20.74 11.18
N ASP A 86 -1.12 -20.17 10.32
CA ASP A 86 -0.30 -18.99 10.65
C ASP A 86 -1.19 -17.77 10.92
N ILE A 87 -2.22 -17.58 10.10
CA ILE A 87 -3.22 -16.53 10.29
C ILE A 87 -3.90 -16.68 11.66
N GLU A 88 -4.29 -17.90 12.05
CA GLU A 88 -4.91 -18.18 13.35
C GLU A 88 -3.95 -17.94 14.53
N LYS A 89 -2.68 -18.33 14.39
CA LYS A 89 -1.64 -18.14 15.41
C LYS A 89 -1.39 -16.66 15.68
N GLU A 90 -1.23 -15.85 14.63
CA GLU A 90 -1.07 -14.39 14.74
C GLU A 90 -2.35 -13.73 15.29
N LYS A 91 -3.53 -14.19 14.86
CA LYS A 91 -4.84 -13.76 15.42
C LYS A 91 -4.93 -14.00 16.91
N HIS A 92 -4.48 -15.16 17.38
CA HIS A 92 -4.47 -15.49 18.81
C HIS A 92 -3.49 -14.62 19.59
N ALA A 93 -2.29 -14.36 19.05
CA ALA A 93 -1.30 -13.50 19.68
C ALA A 93 -1.80 -12.05 19.84
N ALA A 94 -2.36 -11.46 18.78
CA ALA A 94 -2.93 -10.11 18.80
C ALA A 94 -4.11 -10.00 19.79
N LYS A 95 -5.04 -10.96 19.78
CA LYS A 95 -6.14 -11.02 20.77
C LYS A 95 -5.62 -11.09 22.21
N LYS A 96 -4.55 -11.85 22.47
CA LYS A 96 -3.94 -11.95 23.80
C LYS A 96 -3.32 -10.62 24.24
N ALA A 97 -2.63 -9.90 23.35
CA ALA A 97 -2.07 -8.58 23.63
C ALA A 97 -3.16 -7.55 23.95
N ILE A 98 -4.24 -7.50 23.15
CA ILE A 98 -5.40 -6.65 23.38
C ILE A 98 -6.04 -6.96 24.73
N LYS A 99 -6.29 -8.24 25.04
CA LYS A 99 -6.89 -8.66 26.32
C LYS A 99 -6.02 -8.25 27.51
N LYS A 100 -4.69 -8.27 27.37
CA LYS A 100 -3.75 -7.80 28.40
C LYS A 100 -3.84 -6.27 28.59
N LYS A 101 -3.89 -5.47 27.51
CA LYS A 101 -4.06 -4.00 27.57
C LYS A 101 -5.41 -3.63 28.20
N ILE A 102 -6.50 -4.29 27.80
CA ILE A 102 -7.83 -4.12 28.42
C ILE A 102 -7.80 -4.45 29.92
N LYS A 103 -7.19 -5.57 30.32
CA LYS A 103 -7.10 -5.94 31.75
C LYS A 103 -6.31 -4.92 32.56
N LYS A 104 -5.25 -4.33 31.99
CA LYS A 104 -4.46 -3.25 32.63
C LYS A 104 -5.32 -2.00 32.85
N ILE A 105 -6.09 -1.59 31.84
CA ILE A 105 -6.98 -0.42 31.91
C ILE A 105 -8.13 -0.66 32.89
N LYS A 106 -8.78 -1.83 32.86
CA LYS A 106 -9.82 -2.18 33.83
C LYS A 106 -9.33 -2.13 35.28
N LYS A 107 -8.06 -2.46 35.52
CA LYS A 107 -7.44 -2.38 36.85
C LYS A 107 -7.20 -0.93 37.29
N SER A 108 -6.99 0.01 36.36
CA SER A 108 -6.75 1.42 36.66
C SER A 108 -8.01 2.29 36.66
N SER A 109 -9.03 1.97 35.85
CA SER A 109 -10.23 2.82 35.68
C SER A 109 -11.51 2.27 36.31
N GLY A 110 -11.55 1.01 36.78
CA GLY A 110 -12.72 0.41 37.44
C GLY A 110 -13.93 0.13 36.53
N GLU A 111 -13.93 0.58 35.28
CA GLU A 111 -15.06 0.44 34.35
C GLU A 111 -15.05 -0.87 33.54
N THR A 112 -16.25 -1.41 33.30
CA THR A 112 -16.49 -2.70 32.61
C THR A 112 -16.85 -2.57 31.12
N SER A 113 -16.95 -1.34 30.59
CA SER A 113 -17.49 -1.04 29.25
C SER A 113 -16.50 -1.24 28.08
N LYS A 114 -16.99 -1.06 26.84
CA LYS A 114 -16.21 -1.07 25.59
C LYS A 114 -15.03 -0.07 25.70
N PRO A 115 -13.89 -0.33 25.05
CA PRO A 115 -12.76 0.59 25.09
C PRO A 115 -13.16 1.97 24.55
N SER A 116 -13.13 2.98 25.42
CA SER A 116 -13.34 4.39 25.09
C SER A 116 -12.12 4.97 24.35
N ALA A 117 -12.17 6.25 23.98
CA ALA A 117 -11.02 6.95 23.39
C ALA A 117 -9.74 6.79 24.25
N GLU A 118 -9.89 6.74 25.58
CA GLU A 118 -8.79 6.56 26.54
C GLU A 118 -7.93 5.33 26.27
N PHE A 119 -8.52 4.26 25.73
CA PHE A 119 -7.80 3.03 25.41
C PHE A 119 -6.70 3.24 24.36
N TYR A 120 -6.88 4.23 23.48
CA TYR A 120 -6.03 4.49 22.33
C TYR A 120 -5.05 5.65 22.56
N VAL A 121 -5.15 6.34 23.70
CA VAL A 121 -4.19 7.38 24.08
C VAL A 121 -2.82 6.71 24.25
N LEU A 122 -1.81 7.29 23.61
CA LEU A 122 -0.44 6.77 23.65
C LEU A 122 0.13 6.84 25.07
N SER A 123 0.75 5.75 25.53
CA SER A 123 1.52 5.77 26.79
C SER A 123 2.79 6.62 26.66
N PRO A 124 3.44 7.02 27.77
CA PRO A 124 4.71 7.75 27.71
C PRO A 124 5.80 7.04 26.87
N GLU A 125 5.86 5.71 26.93
CA GLU A 125 6.79 4.91 26.12
C GLU A 125 6.39 4.90 24.64
N GLU A 126 5.08 4.81 24.34
CA GLU A 126 4.55 4.87 22.98
C GLU A 126 4.78 6.27 22.38
N LEU A 127 4.59 7.36 23.14
CA LEU A 127 4.90 8.73 22.71
C LEU A 127 6.38 8.87 22.33
N LYS A 128 7.30 8.38 23.17
CA LYS A 128 8.74 8.42 22.88
C LYS A 128 9.11 7.63 21.62
N MET A 129 8.41 6.52 21.36
CA MET A 129 8.66 5.68 20.19
C MET A 129 8.07 6.28 18.90
N HIS A 130 6.86 6.84 18.97
CA HIS A 130 6.10 7.26 17.80
C HIS A 130 6.28 8.74 17.45
N LEU A 131 6.62 9.58 18.43
CA LEU A 131 6.87 11.02 18.27
C LEU A 131 8.32 11.36 18.74
N PRO A 132 9.37 10.71 18.18
CA PRO A 132 10.75 10.90 18.63
C PRO A 132 11.28 12.33 18.47
N SER A 133 10.70 13.14 17.59
CA SER A 133 11.12 14.53 17.35
C SER A 133 10.59 15.51 18.39
N ILE A 134 9.57 15.11 19.16
CA ILE A 134 8.96 15.97 20.19
C ILE A 134 9.75 15.79 21.51
N PRO A 135 10.32 16.88 22.08
CA PRO A 135 11.19 16.78 23.25
C PRO A 135 10.40 16.68 24.56
N PHE A 136 9.65 15.59 24.77
CA PHE A 136 8.83 15.43 25.98
C PHE A 136 9.62 15.36 27.30
N GLU A 137 10.88 14.92 27.23
CA GLU A 137 11.77 14.66 28.38
C GLU A 137 13.01 15.56 28.39
N ASP A 138 13.40 16.15 27.26
CA ASP A 138 14.56 17.05 27.15
C ASP A 138 14.16 18.47 27.55
N THR A 139 14.50 18.86 28.78
CA THR A 139 14.13 20.17 29.34
C THR A 139 14.70 21.36 28.56
N LYS A 140 15.85 21.19 27.89
CA LYS A 140 16.48 22.27 27.12
C LYS A 140 15.77 22.46 25.78
N ALA A 141 15.49 21.36 25.07
CA ALA A 141 14.76 21.42 23.80
C ALA A 141 13.28 21.77 24.01
N ALA A 142 12.66 21.31 25.10
CA ALA A 142 11.29 21.64 25.47
C ALA A 142 11.06 23.13 25.72
N ALA A 143 12.11 23.91 26.04
CA ALA A 143 12.00 25.36 26.23
C ALA A 143 11.61 26.13 24.95
N GLU A 144 11.80 25.53 23.77
CA GLU A 144 11.32 26.07 22.50
C GLU A 144 9.85 25.75 22.20
N PHE A 145 9.18 25.01 23.08
CA PHE A 145 7.80 24.57 22.92
C PHE A 145 6.91 25.09 24.05
N ILE A 146 5.61 25.17 23.79
CA ILE A 146 4.61 25.57 24.78
C ILE A 146 3.78 24.35 25.19
N SER A 147 3.68 24.10 26.49
CA SER A 147 2.86 23.00 27.01
C SER A 147 1.39 23.40 27.14
N THR A 148 0.47 22.49 26.80
CA THR A 148 -0.96 22.67 27.11
C THR A 148 -1.19 22.72 28.61
N LYS A 149 -2.10 23.58 29.05
CA LYS A 149 -2.41 23.81 30.48
C LYS A 149 -3.65 23.02 30.91
N PRO A 150 -3.74 22.56 32.16
CA PRO A 150 -4.95 21.95 32.69
C PRO A 150 -6.16 22.87 32.54
N LEU A 151 -7.36 22.28 32.51
CA LEU A 151 -8.61 23.02 32.67
C LEU A 151 -8.57 23.93 33.91
N PRO A 152 -9.20 25.12 33.86
CA PRO A 152 -9.38 25.96 35.05
C PRO A 152 -10.11 25.22 36.17
N ASP A 153 -9.77 25.55 37.42
CA ASP A 153 -10.39 24.93 38.60
C ASP A 153 -11.92 25.06 38.56
N GLY A 154 -12.61 23.92 38.63
CA GLY A 154 -14.08 23.84 38.60
C GLY A 154 -14.69 23.73 37.21
N GLU A 155 -13.92 23.89 36.13
CA GLU A 155 -14.39 23.57 34.78
C GLU A 155 -14.32 22.06 34.53
N THR A 156 -15.41 21.49 34.03
CA THR A 156 -15.43 20.10 33.57
C THR A 156 -15.99 20.05 32.16
N ARG A 157 -15.42 19.17 31.33
CA ARG A 157 -15.85 18.95 29.94
C ARG A 157 -16.23 17.49 29.77
N SER A 158 -17.25 17.23 28.94
CA SER A 158 -17.63 15.86 28.59
C SER A 158 -16.52 15.19 27.76
N ALA A 159 -16.58 13.86 27.64
CA ALA A 159 -15.62 13.12 26.83
C ALA A 159 -15.65 13.55 25.35
N GLU A 160 -16.82 13.92 24.83
CA GLU A 160 -17.01 14.42 23.48
C GLU A 160 -16.39 15.81 23.29
N GLN A 161 -16.50 16.68 24.29
CA GLN A 161 -15.90 18.02 24.27
C GLN A 161 -14.37 17.99 24.38
N LEU A 162 -13.81 16.91 24.96
CA LEU A 162 -12.37 16.70 25.09
C LEU A 162 -11.79 15.92 23.91
N LEU A 163 -12.57 15.48 22.92
CA LEU A 163 -12.04 14.78 21.76
C LEU A 163 -11.96 15.74 20.57
N LEU A 164 -10.74 16.17 20.23
CA LEU A 164 -10.49 17.10 19.12
C LEU A 164 -9.55 16.46 18.10
N ALA A 165 -9.79 16.69 16.81
CA ALA A 165 -8.84 16.31 15.77
C ALA A 165 -8.13 17.52 15.20
N ILE A 166 -6.87 17.32 14.82
CA ILE A 166 -5.99 18.35 14.28
C ILE A 166 -5.39 17.91 12.96
N ASP A 167 -5.20 18.87 12.07
CA ASP A 167 -4.33 18.75 10.91
C ASP A 167 -3.71 20.12 10.59
N CYS A 168 -2.46 20.10 10.15
CA CYS A 168 -1.70 21.30 9.81
C CYS A 168 -1.17 21.22 8.38
N GLU A 169 -1.14 22.37 7.72
CA GLU A 169 -0.40 22.54 6.47
C GLU A 169 0.90 23.29 6.74
N MET A 170 1.97 22.86 6.06
CA MET A 170 3.31 23.40 6.24
C MET A 170 3.98 23.77 4.91
N CYS A 171 4.93 24.68 4.99
CA CYS A 171 5.83 25.05 3.89
C CYS A 171 7.29 24.80 4.27
N ARG A 172 8.20 24.91 3.29
CA ARG A 172 9.64 24.92 3.54
C ARG A 172 10.16 26.35 3.53
N THR A 173 10.93 26.68 4.54
CA THR A 173 11.62 27.97 4.71
C THR A 173 13.13 27.76 4.77
N THR A 174 13.87 28.86 4.86
CA THR A 174 15.32 28.83 5.05
C THR A 174 15.78 28.15 6.36
N LYS A 175 14.85 27.89 7.29
CA LYS A 175 15.13 27.23 8.59
C LYS A 175 14.51 25.85 8.74
N GLY A 176 13.84 25.33 7.71
CA GLY A 176 13.22 24.01 7.74
C GLY A 176 11.73 24.08 7.41
N VAL A 177 10.95 23.16 7.97
CA VAL A 177 9.49 23.12 7.78
C VAL A 177 8.82 24.02 8.83
N GLU A 178 7.92 24.90 8.40
CA GLU A 178 7.17 25.80 9.28
C GLU A 178 5.67 25.77 8.97
N LEU A 179 4.87 26.01 10.02
CA LEU A 179 3.41 26.03 9.97
C LEU A 179 2.88 27.14 9.06
N THR A 180 1.88 26.80 8.25
CA THR A 180 1.19 27.74 7.36
C THR A 180 -0.33 27.73 7.49
N ARG A 181 -0.93 26.67 8.02
CA ARG A 181 -2.35 26.60 8.38
C ARG A 181 -2.52 25.58 9.49
N VAL A 182 -3.43 25.85 10.43
CA VAL A 182 -3.84 24.86 11.44
C VAL A 182 -5.35 24.74 11.42
N THR A 183 -5.84 23.51 11.51
CA THR A 183 -7.26 23.22 11.66
C THR A 183 -7.50 22.35 12.89
N LEU A 184 -8.51 22.72 13.68
CA LEU A 184 -9.06 21.91 14.76
C LEU A 184 -10.54 21.67 14.52
N VAL A 185 -10.96 20.41 14.69
CA VAL A 185 -12.38 20.00 14.61
C VAL A 185 -12.79 19.27 15.89
N ASP A 186 -14.04 19.47 16.31
CA ASP A 186 -14.61 18.76 17.47
C ASP A 186 -15.13 17.38 17.10
N ALA A 187 -15.56 16.61 18.10
CA ALA A 187 -16.11 15.26 17.92
C ALA A 187 -17.37 15.18 17.03
N SER A 188 -18.03 16.32 16.76
CA SER A 188 -19.19 16.45 15.86
C SER A 188 -18.80 16.95 14.47
N GLU A 189 -17.51 16.93 14.14
CA GLU A 189 -16.94 17.40 12.87
C GLU A 189 -17.08 18.91 12.64
N LYS A 190 -17.38 19.68 13.69
CA LYS A 190 -17.44 21.14 13.61
C LYS A 190 -16.05 21.74 13.72
N VAL A 191 -15.72 22.65 12.80
CA VAL A 191 -14.47 23.42 12.83
C VAL A 191 -14.47 24.39 14.01
N LEU A 192 -13.47 24.27 14.88
CA LEU A 192 -13.22 25.16 16.02
C LEU A 192 -12.14 26.20 15.73
N LEU A 193 -11.13 25.82 14.95
CA LEU A 193 -10.03 26.67 14.50
C LEU A 193 -9.72 26.29 13.06
N ASP A 194 -9.59 27.27 12.16
CA ASP A 194 -9.08 27.06 10.81
C ASP A 194 -8.45 28.37 10.33
N GLU A 195 -7.14 28.50 10.55
CA GLU A 195 -6.45 29.79 10.43
C GLU A 195 -5.13 29.62 9.70
N TYR A 196 -4.82 30.57 8.82
CA TYR A 196 -3.51 30.66 8.17
C TYR A 196 -2.48 31.30 9.11
N VAL A 197 -1.24 30.87 8.97
CA VAL A 197 -0.10 31.30 9.79
C VAL A 197 1.00 31.76 8.86
N ARG A 198 1.52 32.96 9.06
CA ARG A 198 2.67 33.43 8.29
C ARG A 198 3.97 32.99 8.98
N PRO A 199 4.81 32.18 8.32
CA PRO A 199 6.09 31.77 8.86
C PRO A 199 6.99 32.97 9.17
N LYS A 200 7.86 32.80 10.18
CA LYS A 200 8.81 33.86 10.56
C LYS A 200 9.92 34.01 9.54
N ASN A 201 10.37 32.89 8.96
CA ASN A 201 11.48 32.87 8.02
C ASN A 201 10.97 32.91 6.56
N PRO A 202 11.80 33.40 5.61
CA PRO A 202 11.42 33.41 4.21
C PRO A 202 11.09 32.00 3.68
N ILE A 203 9.93 31.90 3.02
CA ILE A 203 9.46 30.67 2.37
C ILE A 203 10.28 30.43 1.11
N VAL A 204 10.83 29.23 0.96
CA VAL A 204 11.57 28.79 -0.24
C VAL A 204 10.73 27.89 -1.13
N ASP A 205 9.76 27.19 -0.54
CA ASP A 205 8.80 26.34 -1.25
C ASP A 205 7.50 26.29 -0.45
N TYR A 206 6.40 26.72 -1.07
CA TYR A 206 5.07 26.73 -0.45
C TYR A 206 4.47 25.34 -0.29
N CYS A 207 5.05 24.33 -0.95
CA CYS A 207 4.53 22.97 -1.00
C CYS A 207 3.09 22.90 -1.56
N THR A 208 2.68 23.84 -2.42
CA THR A 208 1.28 24.06 -2.83
C THR A 208 0.56 22.80 -3.29
N GLN A 209 1.25 21.91 -4.03
CA GLN A 209 0.68 20.62 -4.48
C GLN A 209 0.23 19.70 -3.33
N TYR A 210 0.77 19.90 -2.13
CA TYR A 210 0.46 19.16 -0.91
C TYR A 210 -0.34 20.02 0.06
N SER A 211 -0.01 21.30 0.21
CA SER A 211 -0.54 22.17 1.27
C SER A 211 -1.71 23.07 0.85
N GLY A 212 -1.88 23.28 -0.45
CA GLY A 212 -2.79 24.28 -1.02
C GLY A 212 -2.41 25.73 -0.71
N ILE A 213 -1.24 25.95 -0.11
CA ILE A 213 -0.77 27.29 0.26
C ILE A 213 -0.14 27.98 -0.95
N THR A 214 -0.50 29.24 -1.17
CA THR A 214 0.06 30.09 -2.23
C THR A 214 0.75 31.33 -1.65
N CYS A 215 1.53 32.01 -2.49
CA CYS A 215 2.20 33.26 -2.12
C CYS A 215 1.19 34.33 -1.71
N GLU A 216 0.09 34.44 -2.44
CA GLU A 216 -0.96 35.43 -2.21
C GLU A 216 -1.65 35.22 -0.85
N ILE A 217 -1.92 33.96 -0.48
CA ILE A 217 -2.47 33.63 0.84
C ILE A 217 -1.49 34.06 1.94
N MET A 218 -0.20 33.76 1.79
CA MET A 218 0.82 34.11 2.80
C MET A 218 1.10 35.61 2.87
N GLU A 219 0.97 36.35 1.77
CA GLU A 219 1.07 37.81 1.77
C GLU A 219 -0.09 38.47 2.49
N ALA A 220 -1.31 37.95 2.29
CA ALA A 220 -2.53 38.41 2.98
C ALA A 220 -2.58 38.00 4.46
N THR A 221 -1.85 36.96 4.85
CA THR A 221 -1.87 36.43 6.23
C THR A 221 -1.03 37.29 7.18
N THR A 222 -1.66 37.76 8.25
CA THR A 222 -1.02 38.58 9.29
C THR A 222 -0.73 37.80 10.58
N MET A 223 -1.50 36.73 10.86
CA MET A 223 -1.31 35.90 12.04
C MET A 223 0.08 35.24 12.06
N ARG A 224 0.68 35.17 13.25
CA ARG A 224 1.96 34.52 13.51
C ARG A 224 1.75 33.30 14.42
N LEU A 225 2.80 32.48 14.53
CA LEU A 225 2.79 31.27 15.34
C LEU A 225 2.33 31.53 16.78
N ALA A 226 2.78 32.63 17.41
CA ALA A 226 2.40 32.98 18.78
C ALA A 226 0.89 33.23 18.93
N ASP A 227 0.27 33.94 17.99
CA ASP A 227 -1.18 34.23 18.01
C ASP A 227 -1.99 32.93 17.89
N ILE A 228 -1.49 32.00 17.07
CA ILE A 228 -2.11 30.70 16.85
C ILE A 228 -1.95 29.79 18.05
N GLN A 229 -0.78 29.79 18.70
CA GLN A 229 -0.54 29.06 19.94
C GLN A 229 -1.46 29.54 21.07
N GLU A 230 -1.72 30.85 21.16
CA GLU A 230 -2.68 31.40 22.13
C GLU A 230 -4.10 30.89 21.87
N LYS A 231 -4.58 30.98 20.61
CA LYS A 231 -5.89 30.43 20.20
C LYS A 231 -5.96 28.92 20.46
N PHE A 232 -4.90 28.19 20.15
CA PHE A 232 -4.81 26.74 20.38
C PHE A 232 -4.94 26.40 21.87
N LEU A 233 -4.19 27.10 22.74
CA LEU A 233 -4.23 26.88 24.20
C LEU A 233 -5.60 27.18 24.81
N ALA A 234 -6.35 28.12 24.26
CA ALA A 234 -7.71 28.43 24.72
C ALA A 234 -8.70 27.28 24.41
N LEU A 235 -8.47 26.54 23.33
CA LEU A 235 -9.34 25.45 22.88
C LEU A 235 -8.90 24.08 23.41
N VAL A 236 -7.58 23.88 23.59
CA VAL A 236 -6.95 22.58 23.86
C VAL A 236 -6.32 22.54 25.27
N PRO A 237 -7.11 22.28 26.32
CA PRO A 237 -6.56 21.99 27.65
C PRO A 237 -5.77 20.68 27.68
N ALA A 238 -5.01 20.45 28.75
CA ALA A 238 -4.14 19.29 28.91
C ALA A 238 -4.91 17.96 28.94
N GLU A 239 -6.18 17.97 29.33
CA GLU A 239 -7.09 16.83 29.40
C GLU A 239 -7.64 16.42 28.02
N THR A 240 -7.61 17.32 27.04
CA THR A 240 -8.07 17.04 25.68
C THR A 240 -7.31 15.84 25.12
N ILE A 241 -8.02 14.96 24.42
CA ILE A 241 -7.45 13.91 23.60
C ILE A 241 -7.34 14.46 22.18
N LEU A 242 -6.12 14.76 21.76
CA LEU A 242 -5.82 15.26 20.43
C LEU A 242 -5.62 14.09 19.45
N VAL A 243 -6.44 14.03 18.41
CA VAL A 243 -6.41 13.01 17.37
C VAL A 243 -5.72 13.57 16.13
N GLY A 244 -4.75 12.86 15.59
CA GLY A 244 -4.04 13.26 14.37
C GLY A 244 -3.59 12.08 13.51
N HIS A 245 -2.99 12.37 12.36
CA HIS A 245 -2.39 11.36 11.48
C HIS A 245 -0.92 11.69 11.23
N SER A 246 0.01 10.92 11.82
CA SER A 246 1.42 11.34 11.91
C SER A 246 1.59 12.70 12.61
N ILE A 247 0.86 12.88 13.72
CA ILE A 247 0.65 14.13 14.45
C ILE A 247 1.95 14.77 14.99
N GLU A 248 3.03 14.00 15.00
CA GLU A 248 4.39 14.47 15.31
C GLU A 248 4.76 15.73 14.53
N ASN A 249 4.45 15.76 13.23
CA ASN A 249 4.81 16.88 12.36
C ASN A 249 4.00 18.14 12.70
N ASP A 250 2.72 17.96 13.01
CA ASP A 250 1.79 19.02 13.41
C ASP A 250 2.26 19.67 14.72
N LEU A 251 2.51 18.86 15.75
CA LEU A 251 2.98 19.35 17.05
C LEU A 251 4.37 20.01 16.96
N GLN A 252 5.24 19.49 16.09
CA GLN A 252 6.54 20.08 15.82
C GLN A 252 6.41 21.45 15.15
N ALA A 253 5.56 21.58 14.14
CA ALA A 253 5.33 22.83 13.42
C ALA A 253 4.64 23.88 14.31
N LEU A 254 3.67 23.46 15.12
CA LEU A 254 2.99 24.29 16.13
C LEU A 254 3.86 24.63 17.34
N ARG A 255 4.98 23.92 17.53
CA ARG A 255 5.84 24.02 18.73
C ARG A 255 5.05 23.83 20.02
N MET A 256 4.19 22.80 20.05
CA MET A 256 3.33 22.48 21.19
C MET A 256 3.72 21.15 21.84
N LEU A 257 3.71 21.11 23.18
CA LEU A 257 3.82 19.88 23.96
C LEU A 257 2.43 19.50 24.49
N HIS A 258 1.88 18.43 23.91
CA HIS A 258 0.63 17.84 24.35
C HIS A 258 0.78 16.32 24.46
N ARG A 259 0.36 15.74 25.58
CA ARG A 259 0.65 14.33 25.93
C ARG A 259 -0.51 13.38 25.67
N ARG A 260 -1.75 13.86 25.66
CA ARG A 260 -2.93 13.02 25.47
C ARG A 260 -3.25 12.90 23.98
N VAL A 261 -2.47 12.07 23.29
CA VAL A 261 -2.52 11.96 21.83
C VAL A 261 -3.04 10.59 21.38
N ILE A 262 -3.91 10.61 20.37
CA ILE A 262 -4.25 9.44 19.55
C ILE A 262 -3.70 9.69 18.13
N ASP A 263 -2.77 8.85 17.69
CA ASP A 263 -2.30 8.88 16.29
C ASP A 263 -2.96 7.75 15.49
N THR A 264 -3.68 8.11 14.44
CA THR A 264 -4.35 7.13 13.57
C THR A 264 -3.38 6.19 12.85
N VAL A 265 -2.10 6.56 12.69
CA VAL A 265 -1.06 5.64 12.19
C VAL A 265 -0.81 4.50 13.17
N CYS A 266 -0.85 4.78 14.48
CA CYS A 266 -0.70 3.76 15.52
C CYS A 266 -1.98 2.92 15.64
N MET A 267 -3.13 3.54 15.42
CA MET A 267 -4.41 2.85 15.37
C MET A 267 -4.50 1.90 14.16
N TYR A 268 -3.96 2.27 13.01
CA TYR A 268 -4.00 1.48 11.77
C TYR A 268 -2.58 1.18 11.29
N PRO A 269 -1.88 0.23 11.96
CA PRO A 269 -0.48 -0.02 11.69
C PRO A 269 -0.29 -0.47 10.25
N HIS A 270 0.79 0.02 9.63
CA HIS A 270 1.12 -0.38 8.28
C HIS A 270 1.47 -1.89 8.23
N PRO A 271 1.01 -2.68 7.24
CA PRO A 271 1.26 -4.12 7.19
C PRO A 271 2.74 -4.52 7.13
N LYS A 272 3.62 -3.62 6.67
CA LYS A 272 5.08 -3.84 6.66
C LYS A 272 5.75 -3.59 8.03
N GLY A 273 5.00 -3.07 9.00
CA GLY A 273 5.52 -2.61 10.29
C GLY A 273 6.31 -1.30 10.18
N PRO A 274 6.81 -0.79 11.32
CA PRO A 274 7.67 0.38 11.36
C PRO A 274 8.93 0.21 10.48
N PRO A 275 9.48 1.30 9.89
CA PRO A 275 9.06 2.71 10.03
C PRO A 275 7.92 3.11 9.07
N PHE A 276 7.39 2.18 8.27
CA PHE A 276 6.36 2.52 7.27
C PHE A 276 5.05 2.93 7.96
N ARG A 277 4.42 3.98 7.43
CA ARG A 277 3.13 4.51 7.89
C ARG A 277 2.12 4.43 6.73
N SER A 278 0.88 4.04 7.01
CA SER A 278 -0.19 4.04 6.01
C SER A 278 -0.65 5.48 5.78
N ALA A 279 -0.71 5.94 4.53
CA ALA A 279 -1.18 7.29 4.22
C ALA A 279 -2.67 7.46 4.57
N LEU A 280 -3.06 8.65 5.04
CA LEU A 280 -4.45 8.97 5.38
C LEU A 280 -5.41 8.68 4.23
N ARG A 281 -5.07 9.09 3.00
CA ARG A 281 -5.85 8.79 1.79
C ARG A 281 -6.12 7.30 1.60
N PHE A 282 -5.13 6.45 1.88
CA PHE A 282 -5.33 5.01 1.81
C PHE A 282 -6.30 4.55 2.91
N LEU A 283 -6.11 4.98 4.15
CA LEU A 283 -6.98 4.60 5.27
C LEU A 283 -8.43 5.06 5.07
N ALA A 284 -8.64 6.31 4.63
CA ALA A 284 -9.95 6.86 4.31
C ALA A 284 -10.63 6.09 3.18
N SER A 285 -9.90 5.78 2.10
CA SER A 285 -10.44 4.98 1.00
C SER A 285 -10.79 3.56 1.45
N GLN A 286 -9.96 2.92 2.28
CA GLN A 286 -10.17 1.54 2.72
C GLN A 286 -11.27 1.39 3.76
N TYR A 287 -11.36 2.29 4.74
CA TYR A 287 -12.21 2.11 5.92
C TYR A 287 -13.41 3.05 5.97
N LEU A 288 -13.32 4.22 5.32
CA LEU A 288 -14.43 5.18 5.22
C LEU A 288 -15.13 5.14 3.85
N ASN A 289 -14.59 4.36 2.88
CA ASN A 289 -15.03 4.36 1.48
C ASN A 289 -15.07 5.77 0.86
N ARG A 290 -14.16 6.65 1.30
CA ARG A 290 -14.09 8.04 0.86
C ARG A 290 -12.77 8.30 0.16
N ALA A 291 -12.82 8.91 -1.02
CA ALA A 291 -11.65 9.49 -1.65
C ALA A 291 -11.46 10.91 -1.10
N ILE A 292 -10.28 11.16 -0.52
CA ILE A 292 -9.83 12.47 -0.04
C ILE A 292 -8.60 12.89 -0.83
N GLN A 293 -8.24 14.17 -0.80
CA GLN A 293 -7.04 14.70 -1.48
C GLN A 293 -7.06 14.40 -3.00
N THR A 294 -8.22 14.58 -3.63
CA THR A 294 -8.43 14.29 -5.07
C THR A 294 -8.23 15.51 -5.98
N GLY A 295 -8.21 16.71 -5.41
CA GLY A 295 -8.00 17.97 -6.13
C GLY A 295 -6.56 18.17 -6.56
N THR A 296 -6.35 19.12 -7.49
CA THR A 296 -5.01 19.56 -7.92
C THR A 296 -4.46 20.74 -7.13
N ASP A 297 -5.32 21.37 -6.32
CA ASP A 297 -5.04 22.65 -5.64
C ASP A 297 -4.44 22.45 -4.24
N GLY A 298 -3.86 21.27 -3.98
CA GLY A 298 -3.34 20.88 -2.66
C GLY A 298 -4.37 20.17 -1.76
N HIS A 299 -3.94 19.80 -0.56
CA HIS A 299 -4.81 19.16 0.42
C HIS A 299 -5.66 20.19 1.16
N CYS A 300 -6.72 19.70 1.81
CA CYS A 300 -7.60 20.51 2.63
C CYS A 300 -7.51 19.99 4.06
N SER A 301 -6.85 20.75 4.92
CA SER A 301 -6.67 20.39 6.33
C SER A 301 -7.98 20.10 7.09
N VAL A 302 -9.07 20.76 6.73
CA VAL A 302 -10.41 20.45 7.28
C VAL A 302 -10.88 19.05 6.86
N GLU A 303 -10.70 18.68 5.59
CA GLU A 303 -11.03 17.32 5.12
C GLU A 303 -10.17 16.27 5.83
N ASP A 304 -8.88 16.54 5.99
CA ASP A 304 -7.92 15.61 6.58
C ASP A 304 -8.13 15.45 8.10
N ALA A 305 -8.41 16.54 8.84
CA ALA A 305 -8.76 16.48 10.26
C ALA A 305 -10.06 15.70 10.49
N ILE A 306 -11.09 15.91 9.65
CA ILE A 306 -12.36 15.16 9.74
C ILE A 306 -12.15 13.69 9.41
N ALA A 307 -11.43 13.37 8.32
CA ALA A 307 -11.16 11.97 7.95
C ALA A 307 -10.39 11.23 9.05
N THR A 308 -9.42 11.91 9.67
CA THR A 308 -8.65 11.41 10.81
C THR A 308 -9.54 11.13 12.03
N LEU A 309 -10.43 12.07 12.38
CA LEU A 309 -11.40 11.91 13.45
C LEU A 309 -12.34 10.71 13.19
N GLN A 310 -12.89 10.63 11.97
CA GLN A 310 -13.80 9.55 11.58
C GLN A 310 -13.13 8.17 11.66
N LEU A 311 -11.86 8.05 11.26
CA LEU A 311 -11.09 6.82 11.43
C LEU A 311 -10.93 6.44 12.90
N ALA A 312 -10.58 7.41 13.77
CA ALA A 312 -10.45 7.16 15.19
C ALA A 312 -11.78 6.71 15.81
N GLN A 313 -12.87 7.43 15.53
CA GLN A 313 -14.22 7.10 16.00
C GLN A 313 -14.69 5.73 15.49
N LEU A 314 -14.39 5.39 14.23
CA LEU A 314 -14.72 4.08 13.66
C LEU A 314 -14.05 2.95 14.45
N LYS A 315 -12.75 3.07 14.73
CA LYS A 315 -12.04 2.06 15.53
C LYS A 315 -12.45 2.05 16.99
N ILE A 316 -12.77 3.20 17.60
CA ILE A 316 -13.33 3.24 18.95
C ILE A 316 -14.67 2.50 19.00
N LYS A 317 -15.57 2.76 18.04
CA LYS A 317 -16.90 2.15 17.94
C LYS A 317 -16.85 0.63 17.74
N HIS A 318 -15.97 0.15 16.86
CA HIS A 318 -15.83 -1.27 16.55
C HIS A 318 -14.84 -2.02 17.46
N GLY A 319 -14.04 -1.29 18.23
CA GLY A 319 -13.06 -1.81 19.17
C GLY A 319 -11.69 -2.12 18.55
N PRO A 320 -10.71 -2.51 19.39
CA PRO A 320 -9.30 -2.58 19.02
C PRO A 320 -8.96 -3.67 18.01
N THR A 321 -9.86 -4.63 17.81
CA THR A 321 -9.74 -5.71 16.81
C THR A 321 -10.20 -5.27 15.41
N PHE A 322 -10.62 -4.02 15.24
CA PHE A 322 -10.96 -3.44 13.95
C PHE A 322 -9.75 -2.70 13.35
N PRO A 323 -9.47 -2.83 12.04
CA PRO A 323 -10.07 -3.77 11.09
C PRO A 323 -9.71 -5.22 11.45
N SER A 324 -10.53 -6.19 11.04
CA SER A 324 -10.26 -7.59 11.38
C SER A 324 -8.88 -8.01 10.84
N ILE A 325 -8.17 -8.85 11.60
CA ILE A 325 -6.85 -9.40 11.22
C ILE A 325 -6.89 -10.07 9.84
N GLU A 326 -8.05 -10.58 9.41
CA GLU A 326 -8.27 -11.11 8.07
C GLU A 326 -8.16 -10.07 6.94
N HIS A 327 -8.29 -8.77 7.24
CA HIS A 327 -8.08 -7.68 6.29
C HIS A 327 -6.60 -7.28 6.17
N GLU A 328 -5.84 -7.27 7.27
CA GLU A 328 -4.41 -6.90 7.28
C GLU A 328 -3.49 -7.99 6.72
N TYR A 329 -3.85 -9.28 6.89
CA TYR A 329 -2.96 -10.41 6.59
C TYR A 329 -3.11 -11.02 5.20
N LYS A 330 -3.96 -10.45 4.33
CA LYS A 330 -4.26 -11.07 3.03
C LYS A 330 -3.08 -11.14 2.06
N GLN A 331 -1.96 -10.41 2.23
CA GLN A 331 -0.92 -10.34 1.19
C GLN A 331 0.51 -10.14 1.74
N LYS A 332 1.20 -11.21 2.17
CA LYS A 332 2.67 -11.21 2.27
C LYS A 332 3.26 -11.11 0.85
N LYS A 333 4.23 -10.22 0.64
CA LYS A 333 4.92 -10.07 -0.66
C LYS A 333 6.32 -10.68 -0.59
N VAL A 334 6.73 -11.41 -1.62
CA VAL A 334 8.08 -12.00 -1.75
C VAL A 334 9.14 -10.93 -1.57
N VAL A 335 8.94 -9.76 -2.20
CA VAL A 335 9.85 -8.62 -2.14
C VAL A 335 10.16 -8.17 -0.70
N ASN A 336 9.15 -8.17 0.19
CA ASN A 336 9.33 -7.77 1.57
C ASN A 336 10.10 -8.83 2.39
N GLU A 337 9.82 -10.12 2.16
CA GLU A 337 10.54 -11.20 2.86
C GLU A 337 12.00 -11.28 2.41
N MET A 338 12.27 -11.05 1.13
CA MET A 338 13.63 -10.96 0.60
C MET A 338 14.41 -9.83 1.29
N ALA A 339 13.80 -8.65 1.44
CA ALA A 339 14.41 -7.54 2.16
C ALA A 339 14.69 -7.87 3.64
N ARG A 340 13.76 -8.56 4.33
CA ARG A 340 13.99 -9.03 5.71
C ARG A 340 15.15 -10.02 5.80
N ALA A 341 15.31 -10.86 4.78
CA ALA A 341 16.44 -11.77 4.65
C ALA A 341 17.73 -11.09 4.14
N LYS A 342 17.74 -9.75 4.00
CA LYS A 342 18.87 -8.95 3.47
C LYS A 342 19.27 -9.35 2.04
N LYS A 343 18.31 -9.79 1.24
CA LYS A 343 18.48 -10.14 -0.18
C LYS A 343 17.99 -9.00 -1.08
N SER A 344 18.76 -8.71 -2.12
CA SER A 344 18.46 -7.65 -3.10
C SER A 344 17.38 -8.09 -4.10
N VAL A 345 16.47 -7.17 -4.42
CA VAL A 345 15.41 -7.36 -5.42
C VAL A 345 15.45 -6.20 -6.42
N LEU A 346 15.39 -6.52 -7.71
CA LEU A 346 15.29 -5.57 -8.82
C LEU A 346 13.95 -5.75 -9.54
N ILE A 347 13.29 -4.65 -9.88
CA ILE A 347 12.07 -4.64 -10.70
C ILE A 347 12.28 -3.73 -11.91
N VAL A 348 12.18 -4.32 -13.10
CA VAL A 348 12.25 -3.64 -14.40
C VAL A 348 10.89 -3.77 -15.08
N ASP A 349 10.11 -2.70 -15.07
CA ASP A 349 8.71 -2.69 -15.57
C ASP A 349 8.26 -1.25 -15.83
N SER A 350 7.00 -1.03 -16.21
CA SER A 350 6.45 0.31 -16.35
C SER A 350 6.51 1.09 -15.04
N GLN A 351 6.59 2.42 -15.14
CA GLN A 351 6.66 3.31 -13.97
C GLN A 351 5.52 3.06 -12.96
N ARG A 352 4.32 2.76 -13.46
CA ARG A 352 3.15 2.41 -12.63
C ARG A 352 3.35 1.08 -11.91
N ALA A 353 3.86 0.06 -12.60
CA ALA A 353 4.09 -1.25 -12.03
C ALA A 353 5.21 -1.21 -10.98
N CYS A 354 6.34 -0.55 -11.26
CA CYS A 354 7.45 -0.37 -10.33
C CYS A 354 6.98 0.15 -8.96
N ARG A 355 6.13 1.18 -8.93
CA ARG A 355 5.56 1.73 -7.68
C ARG A 355 4.72 0.71 -6.90
N SER A 356 3.96 -0.13 -7.59
CA SER A 356 3.07 -1.12 -6.96
C SER A 356 3.84 -2.35 -6.46
N LEU A 357 4.83 -2.80 -7.23
CA LEU A 357 5.54 -4.05 -7.01
C LEU A 357 6.70 -3.90 -6.02
N SER A 358 7.36 -2.74 -5.97
CA SER A 358 8.61 -2.55 -5.21
C SER A 358 8.51 -2.80 -3.71
N GLY A 359 7.31 -2.65 -3.15
CA GLY A 359 7.15 -2.71 -1.71
C GLY A 359 7.98 -1.65 -0.98
N GLY A 360 8.51 -0.63 -1.66
CA GLY A 360 9.41 0.36 -1.08
C GLY A 360 10.78 -0.18 -0.65
N VAL A 361 11.14 -1.41 -1.02
CA VAL A 361 12.40 -2.07 -0.62
C VAL A 361 13.19 -2.62 -1.80
N ALA A 362 12.55 -2.90 -2.94
CA ALA A 362 13.24 -3.27 -4.17
C ALA A 362 13.81 -2.05 -4.90
N CYS A 363 14.94 -2.25 -5.57
CA CYS A 363 15.42 -1.34 -6.60
C CYS A 363 14.44 -1.35 -7.78
N ILE A 364 14.15 -0.19 -8.35
CA ILE A 364 13.24 -0.04 -9.49
C ILE A 364 13.96 0.65 -10.64
N ILE A 365 13.79 0.12 -11.85
CA ILE A 365 14.24 0.78 -13.08
C ILE A 365 13.06 0.78 -14.06
N PRO A 366 12.40 1.92 -14.26
CA PRO A 366 11.21 1.98 -15.10
C PRO A 366 11.58 1.92 -16.59
N HIS A 367 11.13 0.87 -17.27
CA HIS A 367 11.24 0.73 -18.73
C HIS A 367 9.96 0.08 -19.28
N GLU A 368 9.51 0.55 -20.44
CA GLU A 368 8.36 -0.01 -21.15
C GLU A 368 8.76 -0.70 -22.45
N ASP A 369 9.87 -0.26 -23.08
CA ASP A 369 10.40 -0.88 -24.28
C ASP A 369 11.00 -2.26 -23.97
N PRO A 370 10.61 -3.33 -24.67
CA PRO A 370 11.10 -4.69 -24.42
C PRO A 370 12.62 -4.83 -24.55
N SER A 371 13.26 -4.13 -25.49
CA SER A 371 14.71 -4.20 -25.68
C SER A 371 15.44 -3.53 -24.53
N GLU A 372 14.97 -2.38 -24.06
CA GLU A 372 15.54 -1.68 -22.89
C GLU A 372 15.39 -2.50 -21.60
N VAL A 373 14.23 -3.13 -21.39
CA VAL A 373 14.00 -4.03 -20.24
C VAL A 373 15.06 -5.14 -20.22
N VAL A 374 15.25 -5.83 -21.36
CA VAL A 374 16.19 -6.95 -21.45
C VAL A 374 17.64 -6.48 -21.35
N GLN A 375 18.00 -5.36 -21.96
CA GLN A 375 19.34 -4.76 -21.82
C GLN A 375 19.65 -4.42 -20.36
N THR A 376 18.68 -3.85 -19.64
CA THR A 376 18.82 -3.51 -18.22
C THR A 376 19.03 -4.77 -17.37
N VAL A 377 18.24 -5.82 -17.59
CA VAL A 377 18.40 -7.10 -16.89
C VAL A 377 19.80 -7.66 -17.12
N VAL A 378 20.23 -7.76 -18.38
CA VAL A 378 21.56 -8.27 -18.72
C VAL A 378 22.67 -7.44 -18.08
N HIS A 379 22.58 -6.11 -18.17
CA HIS A 379 23.55 -5.22 -17.53
C HIS A 379 23.66 -5.49 -16.03
N GLN A 380 22.52 -5.60 -15.33
CA GLN A 380 22.48 -5.86 -13.88
C GLN A 380 22.98 -7.25 -13.48
N LEU A 381 22.87 -8.24 -14.37
CA LEU A 381 23.46 -9.56 -14.13
C LEU A 381 25.00 -9.55 -14.24
N THR A 382 25.55 -8.64 -15.06
CA THR A 382 26.99 -8.56 -15.38
C THR A 382 27.79 -7.56 -14.54
N THR A 383 27.17 -6.80 -13.64
CA THR A 383 27.83 -5.76 -12.82
C THR A 383 28.72 -6.28 -11.69
N GLY A 384 28.86 -7.61 -11.55
CA GLY A 384 29.60 -8.26 -10.47
C GLY A 384 28.80 -8.43 -9.16
N PHE A 385 27.68 -7.74 -9.01
CA PHE A 385 26.76 -7.88 -7.87
C PHE A 385 25.30 -8.11 -8.34
N PRO A 386 25.02 -9.25 -9.01
CA PRO A 386 23.70 -9.55 -9.53
C PRO A 386 22.63 -9.55 -8.43
N PRO A 387 21.44 -8.99 -8.67
CA PRO A 387 20.33 -9.07 -7.73
C PRO A 387 19.97 -10.52 -7.39
N HIS A 388 19.52 -10.79 -6.16
CA HIS A 388 19.07 -12.14 -5.79
C HIS A 388 17.75 -12.50 -6.49
N LEU A 389 16.88 -11.52 -6.71
CA LEU A 389 15.65 -11.67 -7.47
C LEU A 389 15.49 -10.51 -8.44
N THR A 390 15.29 -10.80 -9.72
CA THR A 390 14.97 -9.81 -10.74
C THR A 390 13.60 -10.11 -11.30
N TRP A 391 12.66 -9.15 -11.19
CA TRP A 391 11.41 -9.15 -11.93
C TRP A 391 11.60 -8.30 -13.17
N ALA A 392 11.28 -8.85 -14.34
CA ALA A 392 11.28 -8.12 -15.59
C ALA A 392 10.02 -8.46 -16.38
N ARG A 393 9.34 -7.44 -16.91
CA ARG A 393 8.11 -7.66 -17.67
C ARG A 393 8.09 -6.90 -18.99
N VAL A 394 7.66 -7.60 -20.04
CA VAL A 394 7.49 -7.06 -21.40
C VAL A 394 6.08 -7.36 -21.91
N ARG A 395 5.60 -6.56 -22.88
CA ARG A 395 4.26 -6.69 -23.47
C ARG A 395 4.29 -6.54 -24.97
N GLY A 396 3.35 -7.20 -25.67
CA GLY A 396 3.16 -6.98 -27.11
C GLY A 396 4.30 -7.51 -27.98
N VAL A 397 5.03 -8.51 -27.50
CA VAL A 397 6.21 -9.07 -28.17
C VAL A 397 5.86 -10.38 -28.88
N LYS A 398 6.49 -10.66 -30.03
CA LYS A 398 6.36 -11.95 -30.72
C LYS A 398 7.17 -13.05 -30.04
N ARG A 399 6.76 -14.30 -30.21
CA ARG A 399 7.43 -15.49 -29.66
C ARG A 399 8.89 -15.60 -30.12
N SER A 400 9.18 -15.30 -31.39
CA SER A 400 10.55 -15.34 -31.92
C SER A 400 11.49 -14.36 -31.22
N GLU A 401 11.00 -13.16 -30.93
CA GLU A 401 11.75 -12.13 -30.20
C GLU A 401 11.93 -12.50 -28.73
N ILE A 402 10.90 -13.08 -28.09
CA ILE A 402 10.99 -13.59 -26.71
C ILE A 402 12.08 -14.66 -26.60
N VAL A 403 12.18 -15.59 -27.55
CA VAL A 403 13.25 -16.60 -27.57
C VAL A 403 14.63 -15.94 -27.66
N ALA A 404 14.79 -14.92 -28.51
CA ALA A 404 16.05 -14.17 -28.61
C ALA A 404 16.40 -13.46 -27.30
N TYR A 405 15.43 -12.85 -26.63
CA TYR A 405 15.62 -12.22 -25.32
C TYR A 405 15.98 -13.24 -24.23
N MET A 406 15.31 -14.39 -24.20
CA MET A 406 15.60 -15.48 -23.26
C MET A 406 17.02 -16.01 -23.45
N GLN A 407 17.45 -16.25 -24.69
CA GLN A 407 18.82 -16.69 -24.99
C GLN A 407 19.85 -15.63 -24.56
N LYS A 408 19.55 -14.34 -24.80
CA LYS A 408 20.42 -13.23 -24.36
C LYS A 408 20.56 -13.19 -22.83
N ILE A 409 19.45 -13.31 -22.09
CA ILE A 409 19.49 -13.36 -20.62
C ILE A 409 20.24 -14.60 -20.16
N LYS A 410 19.92 -15.78 -20.70
CA LYS A 410 20.55 -17.06 -20.36
C LYS A 410 22.07 -17.03 -20.52
N SER A 411 22.57 -16.50 -21.63
CA SER A 411 24.03 -16.38 -21.87
C SER A 411 24.78 -15.47 -20.89
N ASN A 412 24.07 -14.66 -20.11
CA ASN A 412 24.63 -13.74 -19.12
C ASN A 412 24.20 -14.09 -17.68
N LEU A 413 23.58 -15.25 -17.45
CA LEU A 413 23.23 -15.69 -16.10
C LEU A 413 24.50 -16.13 -15.34
N PRO A 414 24.69 -15.68 -14.09
CA PRO A 414 25.72 -16.22 -13.21
C PRO A 414 25.50 -17.71 -12.91
N GLU A 415 26.54 -18.41 -12.43
CA GLU A 415 26.39 -19.77 -11.89
C GLU A 415 25.41 -19.80 -10.71
N HIS A 416 24.70 -20.92 -10.55
CA HIS A 416 23.65 -21.11 -9.55
C HIS A 416 22.48 -20.14 -9.74
N SER A 417 22.10 -19.88 -10.99
CA SER A 417 20.99 -19.00 -11.33
C SER A 417 19.82 -19.75 -11.96
N CYS A 418 18.63 -19.19 -11.80
CA CYS A 418 17.41 -19.69 -12.41
C CYS A 418 16.73 -18.60 -13.20
N LEU A 419 16.37 -18.89 -14.46
CA LEU A 419 15.51 -18.06 -15.28
C LEU A 419 14.15 -18.75 -15.40
N VAL A 420 13.12 -18.11 -14.87
CA VAL A 420 11.72 -18.52 -15.03
C VAL A 420 11.06 -17.54 -15.98
N THR A 421 10.63 -18.02 -17.14
CA THR A 421 9.89 -17.22 -18.11
C THR A 421 8.43 -17.65 -18.15
N VAL A 422 7.51 -16.68 -18.05
CA VAL A 422 6.06 -16.93 -18.15
C VAL A 422 5.52 -16.17 -19.34
N LEU A 423 4.91 -16.90 -20.28
CA LEU A 423 4.26 -16.34 -21.46
C LEU A 423 2.75 -16.44 -21.31
N SER A 424 2.05 -15.34 -21.55
CA SER A 424 0.60 -15.28 -21.61
C SER A 424 0.13 -14.54 -22.87
N GLY A 425 -1.02 -14.98 -23.40
CA GLY A 425 -1.66 -14.33 -24.53
C GLY A 425 -2.39 -13.04 -24.17
N ASP A 426 -3.08 -12.47 -25.14
CA ASP A 426 -3.94 -11.32 -24.92
C ASP A 426 -5.13 -11.65 -23.99
N THR A 427 -5.51 -10.67 -23.17
CA THR A 427 -6.62 -10.72 -22.21
C THR A 427 -7.69 -9.67 -22.48
N ASN A 428 -7.57 -8.87 -23.55
CA ASN A 428 -8.50 -7.78 -23.85
C ASN A 428 -9.94 -8.25 -24.08
N GLU A 429 -10.13 -9.37 -24.78
CA GLU A 429 -11.46 -9.95 -25.01
C GLU A 429 -12.11 -10.40 -23.69
N LEU A 430 -11.36 -11.08 -22.81
CA LEU A 430 -11.82 -11.47 -21.48
C LEU A 430 -12.20 -10.24 -20.65
N ARG A 431 -11.38 -9.18 -20.68
CA ARG A 431 -11.68 -7.88 -20.01
C ARG A 431 -12.97 -7.26 -20.55
N ALA A 432 -13.20 -7.32 -21.86
CA ALA A 432 -14.40 -6.80 -22.50
C ALA A 432 -15.67 -7.58 -22.07
N LEU A 433 -15.60 -8.91 -22.02
CA LEU A 433 -16.70 -9.75 -21.54
C LEU A 433 -17.02 -9.49 -20.06
N HIS A 434 -16.02 -9.35 -19.20
CA HIS A 434 -16.22 -8.95 -17.80
C HIS A 434 -16.89 -7.57 -17.67
N LYS A 435 -16.46 -6.60 -18.49
CA LYS A 435 -17.08 -5.27 -18.53
C LYS A 435 -18.55 -5.35 -18.96
N ARG A 436 -18.84 -6.15 -19.98
CA ARG A 436 -20.22 -6.38 -20.45
C ARG A 436 -21.09 -7.03 -19.38
N ARG A 437 -20.56 -7.99 -18.61
CA ARG A 437 -21.27 -8.65 -17.51
C ARG A 437 -21.63 -7.72 -16.35
N THR A 438 -20.80 -6.70 -16.11
CA THR A 438 -20.91 -5.81 -14.94
C THR A 438 -21.57 -4.47 -15.26
N ALA A 439 -21.55 -4.03 -16.52
CA ALA A 439 -22.09 -2.75 -16.95
C ALA A 439 -23.62 -2.79 -17.09
N ARG A 440 -24.33 -2.24 -16.09
CA ARG A 440 -25.79 -2.01 -16.16
C ARG A 440 -26.22 -1.01 -17.25
N THR A 441 -25.28 -0.23 -17.80
CA THR A 441 -25.53 0.88 -18.73
C THR A 441 -25.13 0.56 -20.19
N ASP A 442 -24.59 -0.62 -20.48
CA ASP A 442 -24.28 -1.01 -21.86
C ASP A 442 -25.58 -1.50 -22.55
N PRO A 443 -26.04 -0.90 -23.66
CA PRO A 443 -27.23 -1.36 -24.37
C PRO A 443 -27.11 -2.80 -24.92
N ARG A 444 -25.90 -3.37 -24.98
CA ARG A 444 -25.64 -4.80 -25.30
C ARG A 444 -25.58 -5.71 -24.07
N SER A 445 -25.59 -5.15 -22.86
CA SER A 445 -25.80 -5.90 -21.63
C SER A 445 -27.29 -6.17 -21.52
N SER A 446 -27.72 -7.34 -22.00
CA SER A 446 -29.07 -7.82 -21.69
C SER A 446 -29.25 -7.80 -20.17
N LEU A 447 -30.44 -7.39 -19.70
CA LEU A 447 -30.82 -7.47 -18.29
C LEU A 447 -30.66 -8.89 -17.70
N MET A 448 -30.50 -9.90 -18.57
CA MET A 448 -30.15 -11.27 -18.21
C MET A 448 -28.94 -11.73 -19.01
N TRP A 449 -27.83 -12.01 -18.32
CA TRP A 449 -26.67 -12.71 -18.84
C TRP A 449 -27.08 -14.13 -19.24
N ASP A 450 -27.00 -14.46 -20.54
CA ASP A 450 -27.53 -15.71 -21.07
C ASP A 450 -26.50 -16.86 -21.10
N LYS A 451 -26.98 -18.08 -21.39
CA LYS A 451 -26.14 -19.29 -21.42
C LYS A 451 -25.04 -19.20 -22.48
N LYS A 452 -25.32 -18.62 -23.64
CA LYS A 452 -24.38 -18.50 -24.75
C LYS A 452 -23.23 -17.55 -24.40
N GLN A 453 -23.56 -16.42 -23.76
CA GLN A 453 -22.58 -15.47 -23.22
C GLN A 453 -21.72 -16.10 -22.12
N GLN A 454 -22.30 -16.98 -21.29
CA GLN A 454 -21.54 -17.72 -20.29
C GLN A 454 -20.59 -18.75 -20.93
N GLU A 455 -21.02 -19.44 -21.98
CA GLU A 455 -20.19 -20.37 -22.75
C GLU A 455 -19.04 -19.63 -23.45
N GLU A 456 -19.30 -18.48 -24.06
CA GLU A 456 -18.29 -17.57 -24.64
C GLU A 456 -17.28 -17.11 -23.58
N LEU A 457 -17.75 -16.62 -22.42
CA LEU A 457 -16.86 -16.23 -21.32
C LEU A 457 -15.98 -17.40 -20.85
N ASN A 458 -16.54 -18.59 -20.71
CA ASN A 458 -15.79 -19.77 -20.28
C ASN A 458 -14.70 -20.14 -21.30
N ALA A 459 -15.01 -20.08 -22.60
CA ALA A 459 -14.05 -20.37 -23.66
C ALA A 459 -12.94 -19.32 -23.73
N THR A 460 -13.29 -18.03 -23.73
CA THR A 460 -12.33 -16.93 -23.73
C THR A 460 -11.48 -16.93 -22.45
N ALA A 461 -12.08 -17.24 -21.29
CA ALA A 461 -11.35 -17.38 -20.03
C ALA A 461 -10.35 -18.54 -20.10
N LEU A 462 -10.77 -19.73 -20.51
CA LEU A 462 -9.88 -20.88 -20.64
C LEU A 462 -8.67 -20.55 -21.53
N ALA A 463 -8.93 -19.92 -22.67
CA ALA A 463 -7.89 -19.54 -23.60
C ALA A 463 -6.95 -18.49 -23.00
N ALA A 464 -7.48 -17.42 -22.38
CA ALA A 464 -6.70 -16.34 -21.78
C ALA A 464 -5.89 -16.79 -20.55
N GLN A 465 -6.37 -17.81 -19.85
CA GLN A 465 -5.75 -18.36 -18.65
C GLN A 465 -4.65 -19.38 -18.93
N THR A 466 -4.55 -19.87 -20.17
CA THR A 466 -3.52 -20.84 -20.54
C THR A 466 -2.24 -20.11 -20.89
N GLY A 467 -1.14 -20.49 -20.24
CA GLY A 467 0.19 -19.93 -20.42
C GLY A 467 1.25 -21.00 -20.69
N VAL A 468 2.44 -20.55 -21.11
CA VAL A 468 3.64 -21.40 -21.19
C VAL A 468 4.62 -20.93 -20.12
N VAL A 469 5.11 -21.87 -19.32
CA VAL A 469 6.18 -21.63 -18.35
C VAL A 469 7.43 -22.34 -18.84
N HIS A 470 8.53 -21.59 -18.87
CA HIS A 470 9.86 -22.08 -19.16
C HIS A 470 10.74 -21.86 -17.94
N ILE A 471 11.56 -22.85 -17.60
CA ILE A 471 12.52 -22.81 -16.51
C ILE A 471 13.87 -23.28 -17.03
N CYS A 472 14.88 -22.44 -16.86
CA CYS A 472 16.27 -22.74 -17.13
C CYS A 472 17.09 -22.60 -15.85
N LEU A 473 17.97 -23.57 -15.60
CA LEU A 473 18.93 -23.57 -14.49
C LEU A 473 20.33 -23.47 -15.09
N GLN A 474 21.19 -22.63 -14.51
CA GLN A 474 22.55 -22.36 -14.96
C GLN A 474 23.57 -22.62 -13.86
#